data_AF-A0A7W0YSC4-F1
#
_entry.id   AF-A0A7W0YSC4-F1
#
_cell.length_a   1.000
_cell.length_b   1.000
_cell.length_c   1.000
_cell.angle_alpha   90.00
_cell.angle_beta   90.00
_cell.angle_gamma   90.00
#
_symmetry.space_group_name_H-M   'P 1'
#
loop_
_entity.id
_entity.type
_entity.pdbx_description
1 polymer ?
#
loop_
_entity_poly.entity_id
_entity_poly.type
_entity_poly.pdbx_seq_one_letter_code
_entity_poly.pdbx_strand_id
1 'polypeptide(L)'
;MARRPIHSLPATRPGDRLFNDAAGRLWCAKRAPAVKTTDALVFTCLSDARQKSRALAATGDLELSEAREELLRALLVRAPRLGRLI
;
A
#
# COMPACT_ATOMS: atom_id res chain seq x y z
N MET A 1 -16.91 -26.38 15.12
CA MET A 1 -15.76 -25.50 15.36
C MET A 1 -15.53 -24.65 14.11
N ALA A 2 -16.05 -23.42 14.06
CA ALA A 2 -15.96 -22.57 12.88
C ALA A 2 -14.66 -21.76 12.90
N ARG A 3 -13.83 -21.93 11.87
CA ARG A 3 -12.63 -21.10 11.63
C ARG A 3 -13.08 -19.67 11.33
N ARG A 4 -12.73 -18.72 12.21
CA ARG A 4 -12.94 -17.28 11.99
C ARG A 4 -12.36 -16.89 10.63
N PRO A 5 -13.12 -16.22 9.74
CA PRO A 5 -12.57 -15.75 8.49
C PRO A 5 -11.49 -14.73 8.81
N ILE A 6 -10.30 -14.96 8.24
CA ILE A 6 -9.22 -13.98 8.17
C ILE A 6 -9.88 -12.68 7.70
N HIS A 7 -9.69 -11.59 8.46
CA HIS A 7 -10.19 -10.26 8.11
C HIS A 7 -10.17 -10.09 6.61
N SER A 8 -11.35 -9.91 6.01
CA SER A 8 -11.53 -9.71 4.59
C SER A 8 -10.41 -8.82 4.09
N LEU A 9 -9.46 -9.41 3.34
CA LEU A 9 -8.45 -8.62 2.65
C LEU A 9 -9.25 -7.56 1.90
N PRO A 10 -8.99 -6.25 2.10
CA PRO A 10 -9.75 -5.22 1.43
C PRO A 10 -9.76 -5.58 -0.04
N ALA A 11 -10.96 -5.77 -0.62
CA ALA A 11 -11.12 -6.33 -1.96
C ALA A 11 -10.11 -5.66 -2.89
N THR A 12 -9.06 -6.40 -3.26
CA THR A 12 -7.98 -5.90 -4.10
C THR A 12 -8.64 -5.55 -5.41
N ARG A 13 -8.81 -4.26 -5.66
CA ARG A 13 -9.39 -3.80 -6.92
C ARG A 13 -8.39 -4.16 -8.04
N PRO A 14 -8.84 -4.29 -9.30
CA PRO A 14 -7.93 -4.34 -10.42
C PRO A 14 -6.96 -3.15 -10.32
N GLY A 15 -5.66 -3.43 -10.12
CA GLY A 15 -4.62 -2.42 -9.91
C GLY A 15 -4.03 -2.32 -8.50
N ASP A 16 -4.60 -2.98 -7.48
CA ASP A 16 -3.96 -3.09 -6.16
C ASP A 16 -2.85 -4.15 -6.19
N ARG A 17 -1.70 -3.88 -5.55
CA ARG A 17 -0.54 -4.79 -5.56
C ARG A 17 -0.14 -5.23 -4.16
N LEU A 18 -0.12 -6.55 -3.95
CA LEU A 18 0.37 -7.16 -2.73
C LEU A 18 1.88 -7.44 -2.85
N PHE A 19 2.62 -7.22 -1.77
CA PHE A 19 4.05 -7.51 -1.69
C PHE A 19 4.48 -7.67 -0.22
N ASN A 20 5.60 -8.34 0.01
CA ASN A 20 6.21 -8.42 1.35
C ASN A 20 7.26 -7.31 1.52
N ASP A 21 7.39 -6.76 2.72
CA ASP A 21 8.54 -5.93 3.05
C ASP A 21 9.77 -6.76 3.48
N ALA A 22 10.90 -6.08 3.76
CA ALA A 22 12.13 -6.73 4.18
C ALA A 22 12.01 -7.49 5.52
N ALA A 23 10.99 -7.20 6.34
CA ALA A 23 10.71 -7.90 7.59
C ALA A 23 9.68 -9.03 7.39
N GLY A 24 9.28 -9.33 6.15
CA GLY A 24 8.31 -10.36 5.82
C GLY A 24 6.85 -9.94 6.04
N ARG A 25 6.57 -8.68 6.40
CA ARG A 25 5.18 -8.20 6.59
C ARG A 25 4.49 -8.05 5.24
N LEU A 26 3.24 -8.48 5.15
CA LEU A 26 2.40 -8.32 3.97
C LEU A 26 1.84 -6.90 3.89
N TRP A 27 2.05 -6.24 2.75
CA TRP A 27 1.56 -4.91 2.43
C TRP A 27 0.71 -4.92 1.16
N CYS A 28 -0.22 -3.98 1.09
CA CYS A 28 -0.99 -3.65 -0.11
C CYS A 28 -0.63 -2.22 -0.54
N ALA A 29 -0.17 -2.07 -1.77
CA ALA A 29 -0.02 -0.80 -2.45
C ALA A 29 -1.26 -0.54 -3.32
N LYS A 30 -1.76 0.69 -3.28
CA LYS A 30 -2.96 1.12 -4.00
C LYS A 30 -2.80 2.54 -4.53
N ARG A 31 -3.22 2.77 -5.77
CA ARG A 31 -3.38 4.14 -6.30
C ARG A 31 -4.72 4.71 -5.84
N ALA A 32 -4.66 5.85 -5.15
CA ALA A 32 -5.82 6.63 -4.74
C ALA A 32 -5.88 7.87 -5.64
N PRO A 33 -6.95 8.03 -6.46
CA PRO A 33 -7.07 9.19 -7.31
C PRO A 33 -7.20 10.45 -6.45
N ALA A 34 -6.44 11.50 -6.79
CA ALA A 34 -6.58 12.79 -6.14
C ALA A 34 -7.46 13.72 -6.97
N VAL A 35 -8.32 14.50 -6.31
CA VAL A 35 -9.34 15.33 -6.95
C VAL A 35 -8.76 16.48 -7.78
N LYS A 36 -7.49 16.88 -7.57
CA LYS A 36 -6.98 18.14 -8.17
C LYS A 36 -5.58 18.15 -8.77
N THR A 37 -4.63 17.28 -8.42
CA THR A 37 -3.23 17.51 -8.85
C THR A 37 -2.36 16.27 -9.03
N THR A 38 -2.36 15.32 -8.10
CA THR A 38 -1.46 14.15 -8.22
C THR A 38 -2.03 12.97 -7.47
N ASP A 39 -2.19 11.84 -8.16
CA ASP A 39 -2.58 10.58 -7.55
C ASP A 39 -1.67 10.24 -6.37
N ALA A 40 -2.21 9.55 -5.37
CA ALA A 40 -1.44 9.10 -4.23
C ALA A 40 -1.21 7.59 -4.32
N LEU A 41 0.01 7.14 -4.06
CA LEU A 41 0.30 5.73 -3.79
C LEU A 41 0.21 5.48 -2.29
N VAL A 42 -0.80 4.71 -1.89
CA VAL A 42 -1.09 4.39 -0.48
C VAL A 42 -0.64 2.97 -0.19
N PHE A 43 0.10 2.80 0.89
CA PHE A 43 0.55 1.52 1.42
C PHE A 43 -0.17 1.22 2.73
N THR A 44 -0.78 0.04 2.81
CA THR A 44 -1.44 -0.46 4.02
C THR A 44 -0.87 -1.81 4.39
N CYS A 45 -0.42 -1.95 5.64
CA CYS A 45 0.03 -3.24 6.15
C CYS A 45 -1.18 -4.11 6.45
N LEU A 46 -1.22 -5.31 5.87
CA LEU A 46 -2.31 -6.27 6.07
C LEU A 46 -1.98 -7.31 7.14
N SER A 47 -0.70 -7.56 7.38
CA SER A 47 -0.23 -8.56 8.36
C SER A 47 -0.06 -8.02 9.79
N ASP A 48 0.09 -6.71 9.96
CA ASP A 48 0.31 -6.06 11.25
C ASP A 48 -0.43 -4.72 11.31
N ALA A 49 -1.57 -4.71 12.01
CA ALA A 49 -2.43 -3.54 12.18
C ALA A 49 -1.79 -2.39 12.98
N ARG A 50 -0.67 -2.64 13.68
CA ARG A 50 0.08 -1.58 14.38
C ARG A 50 0.86 -0.70 13.41
N GLN A 51 1.11 -1.18 12.19
CA GLN A 51 1.74 -0.38 11.15
C GLN A 51 0.75 0.64 10.59
N LYS A 52 1.07 1.92 10.77
CA LYS A 52 0.30 3.01 10.15
C LYS A 52 0.42 2.94 8.63
N SER A 53 -0.68 3.25 7.94
CA SER A 53 -0.66 3.47 6.49
C SER A 53 0.36 4.54 6.11
N ARG A 54 0.95 4.40 4.93
CA ARG A 54 1.93 5.34 4.39
C ARG A 54 1.49 5.79 3.03
N ALA A 55 1.84 7.01 2.61
CA ALA A 55 1.49 7.48 1.28
C ALA A 55 2.56 8.37 0.67
N LEU A 56 2.66 8.31 -0.65
CA LEU A 56 3.50 9.18 -1.48
C LEU A 56 2.67 9.74 -2.63
N ALA A 57 3.10 10.87 -3.19
CA ALA A 57 2.63 11.27 -4.50
C ALA A 57 3.06 10.22 -5.53
N ALA A 58 2.11 9.70 -6.28
CA ALA A 58 2.37 8.83 -7.42
C ALA A 58 2.71 9.71 -8.63
N THR A 59 3.89 9.54 -9.20
CA THR A 59 4.21 10.08 -10.52
C THR A 59 3.34 9.40 -11.57
N GLY A 60 2.95 10.13 -12.61
CA GLY A 60 2.04 9.66 -13.66
C GLY A 60 2.47 8.33 -14.29
N ASP A 61 3.78 8.14 -14.48
CA ASP A 61 4.38 6.98 -15.15
C ASP A 61 4.40 5.68 -14.32
N LEU A 62 3.97 5.71 -13.05
CA LEU A 62 3.97 4.51 -12.22
C LEU A 62 2.75 3.62 -12.50
N GLU A 63 2.96 2.60 -13.33
CA GLU A 63 2.02 1.49 -13.50
C GLU A 63 2.13 0.47 -12.36
N LEU A 64 1.17 0.53 -11.43
CA LEU A 64 1.18 -0.28 -10.20
C LEU A 64 0.99 -1.79 -10.47
N SER A 65 0.33 -2.13 -11.56
CA SER A 65 0.13 -3.51 -12.04
C SER A 65 1.44 -4.17 -12.50
N GLU A 66 2.40 -3.38 -12.96
CA GLU A 66 3.70 -3.86 -13.48
C GLU A 66 4.85 -3.63 -12.49
N ALA A 67 4.60 -2.88 -11.42
CA ALA A 67 5.60 -2.58 -10.40
C ALA A 67 6.15 -3.85 -9.74
N ARG A 68 7.48 -3.99 -9.81
CA ARG A 68 8.22 -5.06 -9.12
C ARG A 68 8.21 -4.84 -7.61
N GLU A 69 8.31 -5.92 -6.83
CA GLU A 69 8.30 -5.82 -5.38
C GLU A 69 9.44 -4.96 -4.83
N GLU A 70 10.62 -5.00 -5.44
CA GLU A 70 11.79 -4.21 -5.01
C GLU A 70 11.49 -2.71 -5.11
N LEU A 71 10.82 -2.28 -6.19
CA LEU A 71 10.39 -0.90 -6.35
C LEU A 71 9.36 -0.53 -5.28
N LEU A 72 8.37 -1.39 -5.02
CA LEU A 72 7.36 -1.15 -3.99
C LEU A 72 7.96 -1.06 -2.59
N ARG A 73 8.96 -1.90 -2.28
CA ARG A 73 9.73 -1.84 -1.03
C ARG A 73 10.50 -0.51 -0.92
N ALA A 74 11.17 -0.09 -1.99
CA ALA A 74 11.90 1.18 -2.02
C ALA A 74 10.96 2.39 -1.82
N LEU A 75 9.80 2.38 -2.47
CA LEU A 75 8.77 3.40 -2.30
C LEU A 75 8.19 3.38 -0.88
N LEU A 76 7.89 2.22 -0.32
CA LEU A 76 7.39 2.07 1.05
C LEU A 76 8.35 2.67 2.10
N VAL A 77 9.66 2.49 1.92
CA VAL A 77 10.70 3.06 2.80
C VAL A 77 10.67 4.59 2.75
N ARG A 78 10.50 5.17 1.56
CA ARG A 78 10.39 6.62 1.35
C ARG A 78 9.06 7.19 1.81
N ALA A 79 8.02 6.37 1.94
CA ALA A 79 6.66 6.83 2.21
C ALA A 79 6.48 7.31 3.66
N PRO A 80 6.12 8.59 3.89
CA PRO A 80 5.79 9.08 5.22
C PRO A 80 4.55 8.36 5.78
N ARG A 81 4.51 8.25 7.12
CA ARG A 81 3.34 7.72 7.83
C ARG A 81 2.20 8.72 7.76
N LEU A 82 1.03 8.27 7.30
CA LEU A 82 -0.20 9.03 7.39
C LEU A 82 -0.59 9.20 8.87
N GLY A 83 -1.11 10.38 9.23
CA GLY A 83 -1.39 10.76 10.63
C GLY A 83 -0.26 11.54 11.31
N ARG A 84 0.62 12.17 10.54
CA ARG A 84 1.52 13.25 10.99
C ARG A 84 1.41 14.43 10.02
N LEU A 85 0.20 15.00 9.93
CA LEU A 85 0.04 16.41 9.60
C LEU A 85 0.41 17.14 10.89
N ILE A 86 1.59 17.74 10.93
CA ILE A 86 1.88 18.82 11.88
C ILE A 86 1.40 20.12 11.28
#